data_AF-A0A4U8TQ97-F1
#
_entry.id   AF-A0A4U8TQ97-F1
#
_cell.length_a   1.000
_cell.length_b   1.000
_cell.length_c   1.000
_cell.angle_alpha   90.00
_cell.angle_beta   90.00
_cell.angle_gamma   90.00
#
_symmetry.space_group_name_H-M   'P 1'
#
loop_
_entity.id
_entity.type
_entity.pdbx_description
1 polymer ?
#
loop_
_entity_poly.entity_id
_entity_poly.type
_entity_poly.pdbx_seq_one_letter_code
_entity_poly.pdbx_strand_id
1 'polypeptide(L)'
;MPTYRQSHNAFSLFEAIVCIIILGVIGIICSSMLLQISKNISYTKAISDSSPYIALLKIENILQYAIIESLQSNGAPLNAPSSNISFSSLQESLLFGGGVKNSLQEVQNDTLLPTLSLVIDSHYDEILYFKPLKGWQTSQKAYLITQPRESFKPYSIARIHDDIIYLDRKPLHSPHLILPIQNHTLTLHDNILWLDNAPLINDVSSFIITPISSTQGTFLEMQLCVKAPIKNHCENGGVWLDEIVVWQ
;
A
#
# COMPACT_ATOMS: atom_id res chain seq x y z
N MET A 1 -55.17 -36.32 -64.29
CA MET A 1 -54.64 -35.23 -63.42
C MET A 1 -54.41 -35.78 -62.03
N PRO A 2 -53.16 -36.01 -61.60
CA PRO A 2 -52.84 -36.13 -60.20
C PRO A 2 -51.96 -34.95 -59.75
N THR A 3 -52.41 -34.21 -58.76
CA THR A 3 -51.60 -33.23 -58.02
C THR A 3 -51.26 -33.83 -56.66
N TYR A 4 -50.01 -34.22 -56.47
CA TYR A 4 -49.45 -34.57 -55.17
C TYR A 4 -48.10 -33.89 -55.04
N ARG A 5 -48.00 -32.81 -54.25
CA ARG A 5 -46.73 -32.20 -53.81
C ARG A 5 -47.01 -31.16 -52.72
N GLN A 6 -47.07 -31.61 -51.46
CA GLN A 6 -47.04 -30.69 -50.32
C GLN A 6 -46.67 -31.35 -48.96
N SER A 7 -45.82 -32.39 -48.91
CA SER A 7 -45.41 -33.02 -47.64
C SER A 7 -43.92 -32.95 -47.30
N HIS A 8 -43.04 -32.47 -48.19
CA HIS A 8 -41.58 -32.48 -47.95
C HIS A 8 -41.04 -31.30 -47.12
N ASN A 9 -41.70 -30.15 -47.12
CA ASN A 9 -41.18 -28.96 -46.42
C ASN A 9 -41.36 -29.03 -44.90
N ALA A 10 -42.40 -29.73 -44.41
CA ALA A 10 -42.65 -29.87 -42.98
C ALA A 10 -41.64 -30.81 -42.29
N PHE A 11 -41.15 -31.83 -42.99
CA PHE A 11 -40.15 -32.76 -42.46
C PHE A 11 -38.77 -32.10 -42.34
N SER A 12 -38.41 -31.25 -43.31
CA SER A 12 -37.16 -30.47 -43.29
C SER A 12 -37.13 -29.42 -42.17
N LEU A 13 -38.26 -28.77 -41.87
CA LEU A 13 -38.37 -27.83 -40.75
C LEU A 13 -38.26 -28.54 -39.39
N PHE A 14 -38.79 -29.75 -39.27
CA PHE A 14 -38.67 -30.54 -38.04
C PHE A 14 -37.22 -30.93 -37.75
N GLU A 15 -36.49 -31.40 -38.77
CA GLU A 15 -35.06 -31.73 -38.65
C GLU A 15 -34.21 -30.50 -38.26
N ALA A 16 -34.50 -29.34 -38.86
CA ALA A 16 -33.84 -28.08 -38.50
C ALA A 16 -34.09 -27.69 -37.03
N ILE A 17 -35.32 -27.83 -36.53
CA ILE A 17 -35.67 -27.51 -35.14
C ILE A 17 -34.95 -28.47 -34.17
N VAL A 18 -34.91 -29.76 -34.47
CA VAL A 18 -34.21 -30.75 -33.64
C VAL A 18 -32.71 -30.48 -33.59
N CYS A 19 -32.09 -30.14 -34.73
CA CYS A 19 -30.68 -29.73 -34.77
C CYS A 19 -30.39 -28.48 -33.94
N ILE A 20 -31.28 -27.48 -33.97
CA ILE A 20 -31.15 -26.26 -33.15
C ILE A 20 -31.23 -26.59 -31.65
N ILE A 21 -32.15 -27.48 -31.26
CA ILE A 21 -32.30 -27.91 -29.86
C ILE A 21 -31.05 -28.65 -29.38
N ILE A 22 -30.54 -29.60 -30.18
CA ILE A 22 -29.34 -30.38 -29.82
C ILE A 22 -28.11 -29.46 -29.71
N LEU A 23 -27.91 -28.55 -30.67
CA LEU A 23 -26.81 -27.58 -30.63
C LEU A 23 -26.95 -26.60 -29.45
N GLY A 24 -28.18 -26.20 -29.10
CA GLY A 24 -28.45 -25.36 -27.94
C GLY A 24 -28.09 -26.04 -26.62
N VAL A 25 -28.47 -27.32 -26.46
CA VAL A 25 -28.13 -28.10 -25.25
C VAL A 25 -26.62 -28.32 -25.13
N ILE A 26 -25.94 -28.66 -26.23
CA ILE A 26 -24.48 -28.82 -26.25
C ILE A 26 -23.80 -27.48 -25.91
N GLY A 27 -24.28 -26.36 -26.46
CA GLY A 27 -23.76 -25.02 -26.17
C GLY A 27 -23.88 -24.65 -24.68
N ILE A 28 -25.01 -24.95 -24.05
CA ILE A 28 -25.23 -24.71 -22.61
C ILE A 28 -24.28 -25.57 -21.77
N ILE A 29 -24.14 -26.86 -22.09
CA ILE A 29 -23.24 -27.76 -21.34
C ILE A 29 -21.79 -27.29 -21.47
N CYS A 30 -21.32 -26.99 -22.69
CA CYS A 30 -19.98 -26.47 -22.94
C CYS A 30 -19.73 -25.14 -22.21
N SER A 31 -20.70 -24.23 -22.22
CA SER A 31 -20.62 -22.97 -21.48
C SER A 31 -20.54 -23.21 -19.98
N SER A 32 -21.35 -24.11 -19.43
CA SER A 32 -21.34 -24.45 -18.00
C SER A 32 -20.02 -25.10 -17.55
N MET A 33 -19.45 -25.97 -18.40
CA MET A 33 -18.19 -26.65 -18.14
C MET A 33 -17.01 -25.67 -18.24
N LEU A 34 -16.99 -24.79 -19.25
CA LEU A 34 -16.01 -23.70 -19.35
C LEU A 34 -16.12 -22.74 -18.16
N LEU A 35 -17.33 -22.46 -17.67
CA LEU A 35 -17.53 -21.60 -16.52
C LEU A 35 -17.08 -22.28 -15.21
N GLN A 36 -17.27 -23.60 -15.07
CA GLN A 36 -16.72 -24.38 -13.95
C GLN A 36 -15.20 -24.47 -14.03
N ILE A 37 -14.61 -24.69 -15.21
CA ILE A 37 -13.16 -24.67 -15.41
C ILE A 37 -12.59 -23.28 -15.14
N SER A 38 -13.25 -22.21 -15.59
CA SER A 38 -12.85 -20.82 -15.29
C SER A 38 -12.94 -20.53 -13.79
N LYS A 39 -14.02 -20.94 -13.12
CA LYS A 39 -14.13 -20.83 -11.66
C LYS A 39 -13.02 -21.60 -10.97
N ASN A 40 -12.71 -22.81 -11.42
CA ASN A 40 -11.63 -23.62 -10.84
C ASN A 40 -10.27 -22.98 -11.12
N ILE A 41 -9.97 -22.53 -12.34
CA ILE A 41 -8.72 -21.82 -12.66
C ILE A 41 -8.59 -20.53 -11.86
N SER A 42 -9.66 -19.76 -11.66
CA SER A 42 -9.66 -18.59 -10.78
C SER A 42 -9.44 -18.97 -9.31
N TYR A 43 -9.98 -20.12 -8.86
CA TYR A 43 -9.77 -20.63 -7.51
C TYR A 43 -8.35 -21.18 -7.31
N THR A 44 -7.80 -21.91 -8.28
CA THR A 44 -6.43 -22.42 -8.25
C THR A 44 -5.40 -21.30 -8.39
N LYS A 45 -5.71 -20.24 -9.15
CA LYS A 45 -4.86 -19.05 -9.26
C LYS A 45 -4.88 -18.20 -7.97
N ALA A 46 -6.00 -18.18 -7.24
CA ALA A 46 -6.07 -17.60 -5.90
C ALA A 46 -5.26 -18.39 -4.85
N ILE A 47 -4.98 -19.68 -5.07
CA ILE A 47 -4.12 -20.51 -4.21
C ILE A 47 -2.62 -20.36 -4.58
N SER A 48 -2.28 -19.92 -5.79
CA SER A 48 -0.89 -19.76 -6.25
C SER A 48 -0.32 -18.33 -6.17
N ASP A 49 -1.18 -17.31 -6.09
CA ASP A 49 -0.74 -15.90 -6.26
C ASP A 49 -0.38 -15.16 -4.95
N SER A 50 -0.28 -15.83 -3.79
CA SER A 50 0.35 -15.24 -2.61
C SER A 50 1.87 -15.47 -2.66
N SER A 51 2.54 -14.88 -3.65
CA SER A 51 3.99 -14.99 -3.78
C SER A 51 4.70 -14.28 -2.61
N PRO A 52 5.57 -14.96 -1.84
CA PRO A 52 6.34 -14.33 -0.77
C PRO A 52 7.23 -13.20 -1.29
N TYR A 53 7.73 -13.31 -2.52
CA TYR A 53 8.47 -12.26 -3.19
C TYR A 53 7.64 -10.97 -3.37
N ILE A 54 6.38 -11.09 -3.84
CA ILE A 54 5.49 -9.93 -4.00
C ILE A 54 5.16 -9.31 -2.64
N ALA A 55 4.97 -10.14 -1.61
CA ALA A 55 4.73 -9.65 -0.25
C ALA A 55 5.93 -8.84 0.28
N LEU A 56 7.16 -9.35 0.09
CA LEU A 56 8.38 -8.62 0.44
C LEU A 56 8.52 -7.32 -0.35
N LEU A 57 8.29 -7.32 -1.67
CA LEU A 57 8.34 -6.09 -2.47
C LEU A 57 7.37 -5.02 -1.98
N LYS A 58 6.16 -5.40 -1.54
CA LYS A 58 5.20 -4.46 -0.95
C LYS A 58 5.72 -3.86 0.36
N ILE A 59 6.34 -4.69 1.20
CA ILE A 59 6.92 -4.25 2.47
C ILE A 59 8.11 -3.31 2.21
N GLU A 60 9.02 -3.68 1.31
CA GLU A 60 10.16 -2.86 0.90
C GLU A 60 9.71 -1.50 0.37
N ASN A 61 8.71 -1.47 -0.51
CA ASN A 61 8.19 -0.24 -1.08
C ASN A 61 7.65 0.73 -0.01
N ILE A 62 6.95 0.21 1.01
CA ILE A 62 6.43 1.04 2.10
C ILE A 62 7.55 1.50 3.03
N LEU A 63 8.49 0.60 3.34
CA LEU A 63 9.62 0.92 4.19
C LEU A 63 10.59 1.90 3.54
N GLN A 64 10.66 1.98 2.21
CA GLN A 64 11.51 2.96 1.51
C GLN A 64 11.23 4.41 1.94
N TYR A 65 10.01 4.69 2.40
CA TYR A 65 9.60 6.01 2.90
C TYR A 65 9.48 6.07 4.42
N ALA A 66 9.94 5.05 5.13
CA ALA A 66 9.91 4.99 6.58
C ALA A 66 10.91 5.98 7.20
N ILE A 67 10.50 6.61 8.29
CA ILE A 67 11.35 7.47 9.11
C ILE A 67 12.11 6.56 10.07
N ILE A 68 13.44 6.49 9.95
CA ILE A 68 14.30 5.58 10.73
C ILE A 68 14.00 5.65 12.22
N GLU A 69 13.89 6.86 12.76
CA GLU A 69 13.74 7.09 14.20
C GLU A 69 12.38 6.63 14.75
N SER A 70 11.42 6.35 13.87
CA SER A 70 10.11 5.84 14.24
C SER A 70 10.07 4.31 14.36
N LEU A 71 11.12 3.60 13.93
CA LEU A 71 11.18 2.14 13.95
C LEU A 71 11.20 1.61 15.38
N GLN A 72 10.16 0.87 15.72
CA GLN A 72 9.98 0.29 17.03
C GLN A 72 9.52 -1.15 16.92
N SER A 73 9.92 -1.97 17.89
CA SER A 73 9.37 -3.29 18.13
C SER A 73 8.89 -3.38 19.58
N ASN A 74 7.62 -3.72 19.78
CA ASN A 74 7.00 -3.81 21.10
C ASN A 74 7.18 -2.52 21.96
N GLY A 75 7.15 -1.35 21.32
CA GLY A 75 7.30 -0.05 21.98
C GLY A 75 8.73 0.36 22.35
N ALA A 76 9.74 -0.45 21.99
CA ALA A 76 11.16 -0.10 22.13
C ALA A 76 11.81 0.11 20.75
N PRO A 77 12.90 0.89 20.64
CA PRO A 77 13.65 1.01 19.39
C PRO A 77 14.07 -0.35 18.82
N LEU A 78 14.00 -0.50 17.49
CA LEU A 78 14.35 -1.75 16.81
C LEU A 78 15.87 -1.98 16.83
N ASN A 79 16.35 -2.74 17.83
CA ASN A 79 17.78 -3.04 18.01
C ASN A 79 18.14 -4.52 17.78
N ALA A 80 17.14 -5.40 17.61
CA ALA A 80 17.33 -6.85 17.49
C ALA A 80 16.34 -7.42 16.46
N PRO A 81 16.61 -8.63 15.92
CA PRO A 81 15.70 -9.29 15.01
C PRO A 81 14.28 -9.43 15.59
N SER A 82 13.27 -9.10 14.80
CA SER A 82 11.88 -9.17 15.23
C SER A 82 10.94 -9.58 14.10
N SER A 83 9.81 -10.18 14.48
CA SER A 83 8.69 -10.48 13.57
C SER A 83 7.57 -9.42 13.62
N ASN A 84 7.77 -8.38 14.43
CA ASN A 84 6.84 -7.28 14.61
C ASN A 84 7.58 -5.94 14.60
N ILE A 85 7.19 -5.05 13.70
CA ILE A 85 7.65 -3.66 13.69
C ILE A 85 6.49 -2.68 13.58
N SER A 86 6.61 -1.55 14.25
CA SER A 86 5.79 -0.36 14.05
C SER A 86 6.68 0.78 13.59
N PHE A 87 6.22 1.55 12.60
CA PHE A 87 6.99 2.64 12.03
C PHE A 87 6.05 3.71 11.45
N SER A 88 6.58 4.89 11.19
CA SER A 88 5.91 5.96 10.48
C SER A 88 6.59 6.17 9.12
N SER A 89 5.81 6.32 8.07
CA SER A 89 6.28 6.63 6.72
C SER A 89 5.76 7.99 6.25
N LEU A 90 6.44 8.58 5.28
CA LEU A 90 5.98 9.79 4.61
C LEU A 90 4.79 9.48 3.70
N GLN A 91 3.75 10.32 3.76
CA GLN A 91 2.57 10.14 2.92
C GLN A 91 2.81 10.70 1.50
N GLU A 92 3.44 9.89 0.66
CA GLU A 92 3.91 10.24 -0.69
C GLU A 92 2.79 10.84 -1.58
N SER A 93 1.57 10.30 -1.49
CA SER A 93 0.45 10.77 -2.30
C SER A 93 0.13 12.25 -2.09
N LEU A 94 0.41 12.80 -0.91
CA LEU A 94 0.23 14.22 -0.61
C LEU A 94 1.47 15.06 -0.97
N LEU A 95 2.65 14.45 -1.06
CA LEU A 95 3.87 15.13 -1.47
C LEU A 95 4.00 15.23 -2.99
N PHE A 96 3.70 14.17 -3.74
CA PHE A 96 3.92 14.11 -5.18
C PHE A 96 2.65 13.86 -6.00
N GLY A 97 1.47 13.93 -5.38
CA GLY A 97 0.20 13.92 -6.10
C GLY A 97 -0.15 12.58 -6.74
N GLY A 98 0.17 11.46 -6.07
CA GLY A 98 -0.50 10.15 -6.19
C GLY A 98 -0.79 9.60 -7.60
N GLY A 99 -0.07 10.01 -8.65
CA GLY A 99 -0.35 9.60 -10.04
C GLY A 99 -1.73 9.99 -10.55
N VAL A 100 -2.38 11.01 -9.96
CA VAL A 100 -3.73 11.43 -10.37
C VAL A 100 -3.64 12.13 -11.72
N LYS A 101 -4.12 11.47 -12.79
CA LYS A 101 -4.07 11.98 -14.18
C LYS A 101 -4.76 13.34 -14.39
N ASN A 102 -5.63 13.74 -13.46
CA ASN A 102 -6.35 15.03 -13.46
C ASN A 102 -5.94 15.90 -12.26
N SER A 103 -4.69 15.81 -11.84
CA SER A 103 -4.14 16.64 -10.77
C SER A 103 -4.05 18.11 -11.23
N LEU A 104 -4.70 19.01 -10.49
CA LEU A 104 -4.52 20.47 -10.62
C LEU A 104 -3.28 20.94 -9.84
N GLN A 105 -2.23 20.12 -9.75
CA GLN A 105 -1.00 20.51 -9.07
C GLN A 105 -0.35 21.69 -9.78
N GLU A 106 0.04 22.67 -8.97
CA GLU A 106 0.85 23.78 -9.45
C GLU A 106 2.23 23.24 -9.87
N VAL A 107 2.65 23.62 -11.08
CA VAL A 107 3.98 23.32 -11.61
C VAL A 107 4.76 24.62 -11.58
N GLN A 108 5.97 24.60 -11.00
CA GLN A 108 6.91 25.72 -11.05
C GLN A 108 8.20 25.25 -11.70
N ASN A 109 8.60 25.90 -12.80
CA ASN A 109 9.81 25.55 -13.56
C ASN A 109 9.90 24.04 -13.88
N ASP A 110 8.84 23.47 -14.45
CA ASP A 110 8.70 22.05 -14.79
C ASP A 110 8.81 21.07 -13.60
N THR A 111 8.79 21.59 -12.36
CA THR A 111 8.77 20.78 -11.13
C THR A 111 7.37 20.77 -10.55
N LEU A 112 6.84 19.58 -10.28
CA LEU A 112 5.57 19.40 -9.56
C LEU A 112 5.73 19.90 -8.13
N LEU A 113 4.94 20.89 -7.73
CA LEU A 113 4.93 21.36 -6.36
C LEU A 113 4.11 20.39 -5.47
N PRO A 114 4.51 20.24 -4.19
CA PRO A 114 3.73 19.48 -3.24
C PRO A 114 2.30 20.01 -3.12
N THR A 115 1.34 19.11 -2.89
CA THR A 115 -0.05 19.53 -2.64
C THR A 115 -0.23 20.19 -1.27
N LEU A 116 0.76 20.00 -0.39
CA LEU A 116 0.83 20.52 0.97
C LEU A 116 1.87 21.63 1.08
N SER A 117 1.59 22.66 1.87
CA SER A 117 2.63 23.61 2.27
C SER A 117 3.57 22.96 3.29
N LEU A 118 4.83 22.74 2.91
CA LEU A 118 5.82 22.05 3.76
C LEU A 118 6.68 23.02 4.58
N VAL A 119 6.94 24.22 4.05
CA VAL A 119 7.83 25.22 4.68
C VAL A 119 7.07 26.06 5.69
N ILE A 120 7.57 26.09 6.91
CA ILE A 120 7.02 26.89 8.00
C ILE A 120 7.70 28.27 7.97
N ASP A 121 6.90 29.34 7.85
CA ASP A 121 7.42 30.72 7.83
C ASP A 121 7.83 31.18 9.23
N SER A 122 7.00 30.90 10.21
CA SER A 122 7.29 31.17 11.61
C SER A 122 6.46 30.27 12.53
N HIS A 123 6.87 30.17 13.79
CA HIS A 123 6.13 29.45 14.81
C HIS A 123 6.02 30.27 16.09
N TYR A 124 4.91 30.09 16.81
CA TYR A 124 4.77 30.56 18.17
C TYR A 124 3.96 29.54 18.97
N ASP A 125 4.59 28.95 19.98
CA ASP A 125 3.97 27.94 20.81
C ASP A 125 3.46 26.76 19.96
N GLU A 126 2.18 26.40 20.04
CA GLU A 126 1.58 25.29 19.27
C GLU A 126 1.16 25.69 17.85
N ILE A 127 1.45 26.93 17.46
CA ILE A 127 0.94 27.57 16.25
C ILE A 127 2.04 27.66 15.19
N LEU A 128 1.76 27.15 14.00
CA LEU A 128 2.62 27.24 12.82
C LEU A 128 2.00 28.19 11.80
N TYR A 129 2.78 29.15 11.30
CA TYR A 129 2.36 30.14 10.32
C TYR A 129 2.95 29.82 8.95
N PHE A 130 2.14 29.96 7.90
CA PHE A 130 2.52 29.69 6.50
C PHE A 130 2.23 30.91 5.61
N LYS A 131 2.82 30.92 4.42
CA LYS A 131 2.56 31.93 3.37
C LYS A 131 2.64 31.31 1.97
N PRO A 132 1.53 30.79 1.38
CA PRO A 132 0.23 30.45 1.95
C PRO A 132 0.15 29.00 2.47
N LEU A 133 -0.90 28.66 3.23
CA LEU A 133 -1.19 27.28 3.67
C LEU A 133 -2.03 26.50 2.63
N LYS A 134 -1.63 25.27 2.30
CA LYS A 134 -2.32 24.40 1.34
C LYS A 134 -2.37 22.96 1.82
N GLY A 135 -3.46 22.26 1.48
CA GLY A 135 -3.61 20.79 1.50
C GLY A 135 -3.79 20.10 2.85
N TRP A 136 -3.41 20.73 3.96
CA TRP A 136 -3.44 20.10 5.29
C TRP A 136 -4.87 19.88 5.80
N GLN A 137 -5.06 18.82 6.59
CA GLN A 137 -6.35 18.47 7.18
C GLN A 137 -6.28 18.38 8.71
N THR A 138 -7.42 18.63 9.37
CA THR A 138 -7.54 18.42 10.82
C THR A 138 -7.40 16.93 11.15
N SER A 139 -6.86 16.63 12.33
CA SER A 139 -6.48 15.28 12.80
C SER A 139 -5.38 14.57 12.01
N GLN A 140 -4.84 15.19 10.96
CA GLN A 140 -3.73 14.62 10.21
C GLN A 140 -2.45 14.54 11.08
N LYS A 141 -1.68 13.46 10.90
CA LYS A 141 -0.40 13.28 11.59
C LYS A 141 0.72 13.93 10.79
N ALA A 142 1.60 14.60 11.52
CA ALA A 142 2.71 15.33 10.94
C ALA A 142 4.01 15.10 11.72
N TYR A 143 5.11 15.11 11.00
CA TYR A 143 6.45 15.12 11.56
C TYR A 143 7.08 16.50 11.33
N LEU A 144 7.67 17.08 12.38
CA LEU A 144 8.32 18.38 12.31
C LEU A 144 9.82 18.19 12.22
N ILE A 145 10.46 18.90 11.28
CA ILE A 145 11.92 19.01 11.22
C ILE A 145 12.30 20.30 11.94
N THR A 146 13.00 20.15 13.06
CA THR A 146 13.38 21.25 13.95
C THR A 146 14.89 21.47 13.99
N GLN A 147 15.30 22.67 14.40
CA GLN A 147 16.70 23.00 14.68
C GLN A 147 16.84 23.55 16.11
N PRO A 148 17.59 22.88 17.02
CA PRO A 148 18.27 21.60 16.83
C PRO A 148 17.29 20.42 16.64
N ARG A 149 17.78 19.32 16.04
CA ARG A 149 16.99 18.12 15.72
C ARG A 149 16.47 17.46 16.98
N GLU A 150 15.17 17.19 17.02
CA GLU A 150 14.50 16.47 18.11
C GLU A 150 14.40 14.97 17.86
N SER A 151 14.16 14.20 18.93
CA SER A 151 13.71 12.80 18.80
C SER A 151 12.37 12.72 18.09
N PHE A 152 12.17 11.64 17.31
CA PHE A 152 10.94 11.46 16.56
C PHE A 152 9.70 11.48 17.46
N LYS A 153 8.77 12.39 17.13
CA LYS A 153 7.51 12.55 17.85
C LYS A 153 6.42 13.00 16.87
N PRO A 154 5.38 12.19 16.62
CA PRO A 154 4.35 12.51 15.62
C PRO A 154 3.31 13.49 16.16
N TYR A 155 3.24 14.69 15.61
CA TYR A 155 2.26 15.73 15.98
C TYR A 155 0.91 15.49 15.31
N SER A 156 -0.17 15.98 15.90
CA SER A 156 -1.51 15.94 15.33
C SER A 156 -1.97 17.36 15.04
N ILE A 157 -2.52 17.59 13.86
CA ILE A 157 -3.14 18.89 13.54
C ILE A 157 -4.46 18.99 14.30
N ALA A 158 -4.51 19.80 15.34
CA ALA A 158 -5.71 20.02 16.15
C ALA A 158 -6.74 20.88 15.39
N ARG A 159 -6.26 21.94 14.74
CA ARG A 159 -7.12 22.88 14.01
C ARG A 159 -6.35 23.55 12.88
N ILE A 160 -7.08 23.97 11.85
CA ILE A 160 -6.57 24.81 10.76
C ILE A 160 -7.46 26.05 10.68
N HIS A 161 -6.84 27.22 10.55
CA HIS A 161 -7.55 28.48 10.35
C HIS A 161 -6.71 29.39 9.44
N ASP A 162 -7.26 29.76 8.29
CA ASP A 162 -6.57 30.56 7.28
C ASP A 162 -5.19 29.98 6.95
N ASP A 163 -4.12 30.75 7.07
CA ASP A 163 -2.74 30.33 6.82
C ASP A 163 -2.03 29.72 8.05
N ILE A 164 -2.80 29.22 9.02
CA ILE A 164 -2.30 28.80 10.34
C ILE A 164 -2.70 27.36 10.67
N ILE A 165 -1.72 26.58 11.14
CA ILE A 165 -1.92 25.25 11.74
C ILE A 165 -1.77 25.35 13.26
N TYR A 166 -2.71 24.78 14.00
CA TYR A 166 -2.62 24.54 15.43
C TYR A 166 -2.31 23.06 15.67
N LEU A 167 -1.21 22.80 16.39
CA LEU A 167 -0.80 21.46 16.78
C LEU A 167 -1.50 21.03 18.07
N ASP A 168 -1.49 19.73 18.33
CA ASP A 168 -1.96 19.13 19.59
C ASP A 168 -1.09 19.47 20.80
N ARG A 169 0.13 19.94 20.55
CA ARG A 169 1.13 20.28 21.56
C ARG A 169 2.24 21.15 20.98
N LYS A 170 2.88 21.92 21.84
CA LYS A 170 4.06 22.73 21.53
C LYS A 170 5.27 21.89 21.07
N PRO A 171 5.97 22.27 19.98
CA PRO A 171 7.30 21.75 19.66
C PRO A 171 8.37 22.24 20.64
N LEU A 172 9.42 21.44 20.87
CA LEU A 172 10.47 21.79 21.84
C LEU A 172 11.45 22.83 21.28
N HIS A 173 11.68 22.77 19.96
CA HIS A 173 12.59 23.62 19.19
C HIS A 173 11.87 24.19 17.97
N SER A 174 12.48 25.20 17.34
CA SER A 174 11.85 25.88 16.21
C SER A 174 11.75 24.92 15.00
N PRO A 175 10.53 24.65 14.50
CA PRO A 175 10.35 23.83 13.30
C PRO A 175 10.54 24.68 12.04
N HIS A 176 11.14 24.08 11.01
CA HIS A 176 11.35 24.70 9.69
C HIS A 176 10.54 24.01 8.59
N LEU A 177 10.34 22.70 8.72
CA LEU A 177 9.52 21.91 7.81
C LEU A 177 8.50 21.07 8.55
N ILE A 178 7.36 20.86 7.92
CA ILE A 178 6.32 19.93 8.34
C ILE A 178 6.11 18.88 7.24
N LEU A 179 6.11 17.61 7.62
CA LEU A 179 5.95 16.48 6.69
C LEU A 179 4.74 15.63 7.07
N PRO A 180 3.89 15.23 6.09
CA PRO A 180 2.74 14.38 6.37
C PRO A 180 3.24 12.96 6.63
N ILE A 181 2.74 12.34 7.69
CA ILE A 181 3.14 10.97 8.06
C ILE A 181 1.94 10.07 8.24
N GLN A 182 2.16 8.78 8.01
CA GLN A 182 1.23 7.71 8.30
C GLN A 182 1.93 6.65 9.16
N ASN A 183 1.21 6.10 10.13
CA ASN A 183 1.72 5.03 10.97
C ASN A 183 1.38 3.68 10.34
N HIS A 184 2.34 2.78 10.40
CA HIS A 184 2.21 1.41 9.96
C HIS A 184 2.64 0.43 11.03
N THR A 185 2.06 -0.76 10.97
CA THR A 185 2.42 -1.91 11.81
C THR A 185 2.52 -3.15 10.95
N LEU A 186 3.63 -3.86 11.04
CA LEU A 186 3.84 -5.12 10.35
C LEU A 186 3.94 -6.21 11.41
N THR A 187 3.00 -7.14 11.41
CA THR A 187 2.88 -8.15 12.46
C THR A 187 2.64 -9.53 11.89
N LEU A 188 3.31 -10.54 12.46
CA LEU A 188 3.02 -11.95 12.18
C LEU A 188 2.12 -12.50 13.29
N HIS A 189 0.88 -12.86 12.95
CA HIS A 189 -0.01 -13.60 13.84
C HIS A 189 -0.88 -14.59 13.06
N ASP A 190 -1.24 -15.71 13.68
CA ASP A 190 -2.06 -16.76 13.06
C ASP A 190 -1.51 -17.34 11.74
N ASN A 191 -0.17 -17.34 11.59
CA ASN A 191 0.53 -17.69 10.33
C ASN A 191 0.17 -16.77 9.15
N ILE A 192 -0.29 -15.55 9.41
CA ILE A 192 -0.58 -14.54 8.40
C ILE A 192 0.29 -13.32 8.70
N LEU A 193 0.92 -12.78 7.67
CA LEU A 193 1.64 -11.51 7.79
C LEU A 193 0.67 -10.38 7.51
N TRP A 194 0.48 -9.51 8.48
CA TRP A 194 -0.44 -8.38 8.44
C TRP A 194 0.33 -7.08 8.33
N LEU A 195 -0.10 -6.25 7.39
CA LEU A 195 0.27 -4.84 7.34
C LEU A 195 -0.95 -4.04 7.77
N ASP A 196 -0.79 -3.32 8.87
CA ASP A 196 -1.83 -2.59 9.58
C ASP A 196 -2.95 -3.54 10.00
N ASN A 197 -3.99 -3.65 9.17
CA ASN A 197 -5.10 -4.58 9.36
C ASN A 197 -5.44 -5.34 8.07
N ALA A 198 -4.54 -5.33 7.09
CA ALA A 198 -4.69 -6.01 5.81
C ALA A 198 -3.77 -7.24 5.75
N PRO A 199 -4.29 -8.44 5.43
CA PRO A 199 -3.45 -9.61 5.27
C PRO A 199 -2.62 -9.45 3.98
N LEU A 200 -1.30 -9.53 4.10
CA LEU A 200 -0.38 -9.49 2.95
C LEU A 200 -0.19 -10.87 2.34
N ILE A 201 -0.01 -11.88 3.18
CA ILE A 201 0.27 -13.26 2.77
C ILE A 201 -0.13 -14.23 3.89
N ASN A 202 -0.66 -15.38 3.48
CA ASN A 202 -1.09 -16.46 4.37
C ASN A 202 -0.03 -17.55 4.48
N ASP A 203 -0.27 -18.51 5.37
CA ASP A 203 0.56 -19.70 5.55
C ASP A 203 2.05 -19.39 5.81
N VAL A 204 2.32 -18.28 6.46
CA VAL A 204 3.65 -17.83 6.85
C VAL A 204 4.19 -18.75 7.95
N SER A 205 5.30 -19.42 7.65
CA SER A 205 6.04 -20.24 8.60
C SER A 205 6.97 -19.42 9.48
N SER A 206 7.63 -18.39 8.92
CA SER A 206 8.46 -17.45 9.67
C SER A 206 8.59 -16.14 8.91
N PHE A 207 8.67 -15.05 9.67
CA PHE A 207 9.01 -13.72 9.16
C PHE A 207 9.96 -13.05 10.16
N ILE A 208 11.10 -12.58 9.67
CA ILE A 208 12.15 -11.98 10.48
C ILE A 208 12.63 -10.71 9.80
N ILE A 209 12.75 -9.63 10.58
CA ILE A 209 13.35 -8.37 10.19
C ILE A 209 14.56 -8.14 11.08
N THR A 210 15.73 -7.97 10.49
CA THR A 210 17.00 -7.76 11.19
C THR A 210 17.53 -6.36 10.90
N PRO A 211 17.65 -5.48 11.92
CA PRO A 211 18.27 -4.18 11.74
C PRO A 211 19.80 -4.31 11.65
N ILE A 212 20.40 -3.71 10.63
CA ILE A 212 21.85 -3.59 10.45
C ILE A 212 22.18 -2.10 10.41
N SER A 213 22.52 -1.54 11.57
CA SER A 213 22.86 -0.12 11.71
C SER A 213 24.29 0.16 11.24
N SER A 214 24.45 1.23 10.47
CA SER A 214 25.75 1.75 10.00
C SER A 214 25.84 3.25 10.25
N THR A 215 27.01 3.85 10.03
CA THR A 215 27.19 5.30 10.17
C THR A 215 26.46 6.12 9.09
N GLN A 216 25.99 5.48 8.01
CA GLN A 216 25.34 6.15 6.87
C GLN A 216 23.81 6.02 6.91
N GLY A 217 23.29 5.12 7.75
CA GLY A 217 21.88 4.77 7.79
C GLY A 217 21.67 3.37 8.37
N THR A 218 20.43 2.88 8.32
CA THR A 218 20.07 1.54 8.80
C THR A 218 19.54 0.70 7.64
N PHE A 219 20.14 -0.47 7.41
CA PHE A 219 19.59 -1.46 6.50
C PHE A 219 18.68 -2.41 7.27
N LEU A 220 17.46 -2.62 6.76
CA LEU A 220 16.56 -3.64 7.28
C LEU A 220 16.61 -4.85 6.37
N GLU A 221 17.23 -5.93 6.84
CA GLU A 221 17.20 -7.22 6.17
C GLU A 221 15.91 -7.96 6.54
N MET A 222 15.23 -8.55 5.56
CA MET A 222 13.95 -9.23 5.75
C MET A 222 14.01 -10.63 5.17
N GLN A 223 13.45 -11.59 5.91
CA GLN A 223 13.28 -12.96 5.45
C GLN A 223 11.85 -13.43 5.70
N LEU A 224 11.21 -13.91 4.65
CA LEU A 224 9.84 -14.41 4.68
C LEU A 224 9.80 -15.85 4.15
N CYS A 225 9.35 -16.78 4.99
CA CYS A 225 9.16 -18.17 4.64
C CYS A 225 7.69 -18.55 4.72
N VAL A 226 7.14 -19.13 3.65
CA VAL A 226 5.77 -19.65 3.59
C VAL A 226 5.76 -21.17 3.47
N LYS A 227 4.72 -21.80 4.02
CA LYS A 227 4.52 -23.26 3.93
C LYS A 227 4.22 -23.61 2.49
N ALA A 228 4.92 -24.61 1.95
CA ALA A 228 4.62 -25.21 0.67
C ALA A 228 4.60 -26.75 0.80
N PRO A 229 4.00 -27.49 -0.16
CA PRO A 229 3.70 -28.91 0.01
C PRO A 229 4.89 -29.82 0.31
N ILE A 230 6.10 -29.43 -0.10
CA ILE A 230 7.31 -30.27 0.00
C ILE A 230 8.32 -29.67 0.98
N LYS A 231 8.54 -28.35 0.93
CA LYS A 231 9.48 -27.62 1.78
C LYS A 231 9.02 -26.17 1.85
N ASN A 232 9.24 -25.51 2.98
CA ASN A 232 8.98 -24.07 3.10
C ASN A 232 9.74 -23.32 2.00
N HIS A 233 9.03 -22.39 1.35
CA HIS A 233 9.59 -21.51 0.35
C HIS A 233 9.95 -20.20 1.03
N CYS A 234 11.24 -19.86 1.03
CA CYS A 234 11.77 -18.67 1.69
C CYS A 234 12.29 -17.68 0.65
N GLU A 235 11.96 -16.42 0.86
CA GLU A 235 12.48 -15.29 0.11
C GLU A 235 13.16 -14.32 1.07
N ASN A 236 14.18 -13.63 0.57
CA ASN A 236 14.90 -12.60 1.30
C ASN A 236 14.74 -11.27 0.57
N GLY A 237 14.74 -10.19 1.33
CA GLY A 237 14.62 -8.82 0.85
C GLY A 237 15.33 -7.86 1.77
N GLY A 238 15.32 -6.59 1.43
CA GLY A 238 15.82 -5.56 2.33
C GLY A 238 15.79 -4.16 1.76
N VAL A 239 15.86 -3.20 2.66
CA VAL A 239 15.72 -1.77 2.34
C VAL A 239 16.73 -0.95 3.12
N TRP A 240 17.40 -0.04 2.41
CA TRP A 240 18.23 0.98 3.04
C TRP A 240 17.35 2.14 3.46
N LEU A 241 17.47 2.51 4.73
CA LEU A 241 16.84 3.69 5.28
C LEU A 241 17.92 4.72 5.54
N ASP A 242 17.79 5.85 4.87
CA ASP A 242 18.69 6.99 5.00
C ASP A 242 18.16 7.99 6.01
N GLU A 243 19.07 8.66 6.71
CA GLU A 243 18.66 9.76 7.56
C GLU A 243 18.07 10.88 6.70
N ILE A 244 16.98 11.49 7.17
CA ILE A 244 16.43 12.68 6.52
C ILE A 244 17.46 13.79 6.65
N VAL A 245 18.14 14.10 5.54
CA VAL A 245 19.18 15.13 5.49
C VAL A 245 18.55 16.49 5.79
N VAL A 246 19.04 17.13 6.85
CA VAL A 246 18.65 18.50 7.21
C VAL A 246 19.37 19.45 6.25
N TRP A 247 18.62 20.11 5.37
CA TRP A 247 19.15 21.20 4.55
C TRP A 247 19.56 22.35 5.47
N GLN A 248 20.84 22.72 5.43
CA GLN A 248 21.39 23.88 6.14
C GLN A 248 21.05 25.19 5.42
#